data_AF-A0A075HFA1-F1
#
_entry.id   AF-A0A075HFA1-F1
#
_cell.length_a   1.000
_cell.length_b   1.000
_cell.length_c   1.000
_cell.angle_alpha   90.00
_cell.angle_beta   90.00
_cell.angle_gamma   90.00
#
_symmetry.space_group_name_H-M   'P 1'
#
loop_
_entity.id
_entity.type
_entity.pdbx_description
1 polymer ?
#
loop_
_entity_poly.entity_id
_entity_poly.type
_entity_poly.pdbx_seq_one_letter_code
_entity_poly.pdbx_strand_id
1 'polypeptide(L)' 'MYSMDYRLTDEDKERIKLLNEVYKNKLKNFSLEQLIRLQELLEKKDYSHQKKADKSKKKLLSQINVEIYKRDDAAIWK' A
#
# COMPACT_ATOMS: atom_id res chain seq x y z
N MET A 1 24.27 -21.37 4.51
CA MET A 1 24.12 -20.08 3.82
C MET A 1 22.75 -20.11 3.14
N TYR A 2 21.72 -19.49 3.71
CA TYR A 2 20.35 -19.61 3.20
C TYR A 2 20.22 -18.77 1.92
N SER A 3 20.18 -19.46 0.78
CA SER A 3 19.72 -18.87 -0.48
C SER A 3 18.22 -18.66 -0.35
N MET A 4 17.81 -17.47 0.09
CA MET A 4 16.41 -17.06 0.12
C MET A 4 15.92 -17.05 -1.33
N ASP A 5 15.13 -18.04 -1.74
CA ASP A 5 14.40 -18.03 -2.99
C ASP A 5 13.57 -16.72 -3.07
N TYR A 6 14.12 -15.71 -3.74
CA TYR A 6 13.48 -14.42 -4.04
C TYR A 6 12.34 -14.60 -5.08
N ARG A 7 11.55 -15.66 -4.95
CA ARG A 7 10.32 -15.83 -5.73
C ARG A 7 9.36 -14.79 -5.20
N LEU A 8 9.09 -13.76 -6.01
CA LEU A 8 8.04 -12.80 -5.73
C LEU A 8 6.75 -13.58 -5.44
N THR A 9 6.28 -13.49 -4.20
CA THR A 9 4.99 -14.04 -3.81
C THR A 9 3.90 -13.33 -4.62
N ASP A 10 2.73 -13.95 -4.76
CA ASP A 10 1.61 -13.27 -5.41
C ASP A 10 1.21 -11.98 -4.66
N GLU A 11 1.37 -11.94 -3.34
CA GLU A 11 1.25 -10.71 -2.54
C GLU A 11 2.29 -9.63 -2.91
N ASP A 12 3.56 -10.01 -3.16
CA ASP A 12 4.57 -9.06 -3.62
C ASP A 12 4.25 -8.53 -5.02
N LYS A 13 3.78 -9.38 -5.94
CA LYS A 13 3.37 -8.96 -7.30
C LYS A 13 2.17 -8.01 -7.23
N GLU A 14 1.18 -8.33 -6.42
CA GLU A 14 0.00 -7.50 -6.20
C GLU A 14 0.36 -6.14 -5.61
N ARG A 15 1.21 -6.13 -4.58
CA ARG A 15 1.72 -4.87 -3.98
C ARG A 15 2.42 -4.02 -5.02
N ILE A 16 3.29 -4.59 -5.85
CA ILE A 16 4.02 -3.86 -6.90
C ILE A 16 3.04 -3.28 -7.93
N LYS A 17 2.02 -4.05 -8.34
CA LYS A 17 0.97 -3.59 -9.26
C LYS A 17 0.23 -2.38 -8.68
N LEU A 18 -0.22 -2.46 -7.43
CA LEU A 18 -0.91 -1.35 -6.76
C LEU A 18 0.02 -0.13 -6.59
N LEU A 19 1.27 -0.33 -6.16
CA LEU A 19 2.24 0.78 -6.04
C LEU A 19 2.49 1.49 -7.38
N ASN A 20 2.56 0.74 -8.49
CA ASN A 20 2.70 1.33 -9.83
C ASN A 20 1.48 2.18 -10.20
N GLU A 21 0.27 1.75 -9.86
CA GLU A 21 -0.94 2.54 -10.11
C GLU A 21 -1.00 3.79 -9.23
N VAL A 22 -0.55 3.72 -7.96
CA VAL A 22 -0.38 4.91 -7.12
C VAL A 22 0.60 5.90 -7.75
N TYR A 23 1.70 5.42 -8.32
CA TYR A 23 2.68 6.28 -8.97
C TYR A 23 2.09 6.99 -10.20
N LYS A 24 1.31 6.29 -11.02
CA LYS A 24 0.69 6.85 -12.24
C LYS A 24 -0.46 7.81 -11.95
N ASN A 25 -1.39 7.39 -11.09
CA ASN A 25 -2.71 8.00 -10.96
C ASN A 25 -2.99 8.62 -9.58
N LYS A 26 -2.03 8.54 -8.64
CA LYS A 26 -2.22 8.82 -7.21
C LYS A 26 -3.32 7.93 -6.61
N LEU A 27 -3.70 8.19 -5.36
CA LEU A 27 -4.72 7.41 -4.64
C LEU A 27 -6.16 7.67 -5.11
N LYS A 28 -6.39 8.70 -5.94
CA LYS A 28 -7.73 9.14 -6.34
C LYS A 28 -8.50 8.10 -7.15
N ASN A 29 -7.80 7.29 -7.96
CA ASN A 29 -8.42 6.30 -8.84
C ASN A 29 -8.54 4.91 -8.21
N PHE A 30 -8.12 4.75 -6.95
CA PHE A 30 -8.29 3.49 -6.25
C PHE A 30 -9.74 3.37 -5.78
N SER A 31 -10.29 2.16 -5.67
CA SER A 31 -11.49 1.88 -4.87
C SER A 31 -11.14 1.75 -3.39
N LEU A 32 -12.14 1.83 -2.51
CA LEU A 32 -11.93 1.65 -1.05
C LEU A 32 -11.26 0.31 -0.75
N GLU A 33 -11.73 -0.77 -1.37
CA GLU A 33 -11.15 -2.11 -1.23
C GLU A 33 -9.68 -2.17 -1.67
N GLN A 34 -9.33 -1.48 -2.76
CA GLN A 34 -7.94 -1.43 -3.24
C GLN A 34 -7.03 -0.64 -2.29
N LEU A 35 -7.55 0.40 -1.62
CA LEU A 35 -6.81 1.16 -0.61
C LEU A 35 -6.55 0.31 0.63
N ILE A 36 -7.58 -0.38 1.14
CA ILE A 36 -7.45 -1.31 2.27
C ILE A 36 -6.46 -2.41 1.93
N ARG A 37 -6.58 -3.02 0.74
CA ARG A 37 -5.68 -4.07 0.29
C ARG A 37 -4.23 -3.60 0.18
N LEU A 38 -3.99 -2.41 -0.36
CA LEU A 38 -2.65 -1.82 -0.43
C LEU A 38 -2.09 -1.53 0.98
N GLN A 39 -2.93 -1.08 1.90
CA GLN A 39 -2.54 -0.86 3.30
C GLN A 39 -2.02 -2.16 3.93
N GLU A 40 -2.82 -3.24 3.88
CA GLU A 40 -2.45 -4.55 4.43
C GLU A 40 -1.11 -5.07 3.87
N LEU A 41 -0.93 -5.00 2.55
CA LEU A 41 0.29 -5.46 1.88
C LEU A 41 1.53 -4.64 2.28
N LEU A 42 1.36 -3.35 2.57
CA LEU A 42 2.43 -2.47 3.05
C LEU A 42 2.76 -2.70 4.53
N GLU A 43 1.76 -2.99 5.35
CA GLU A 43 1.95 -3.31 6.77
C GLU A 43 2.75 -4.60 6.94
N LYS A 44 2.39 -5.66 6.20
CA LYS A 44 3.11 -6.96 6.19
C LYS A 44 4.55 -6.86 5.70
N LYS A 45 4.87 -5.93 4.79
CA LYS A 45 6.20 -5.84 4.21
C LYS A 45 7.18 -5.17 5.16
N ASP A 46 8.21 -5.93 5.57
CA ASP A 46 9.32 -5.38 6.33
C ASP A 46 10.27 -4.58 5.42
N TYR A 47 10.43 -3.30 5.76
CA TYR A 47 11.41 -2.38 5.16
C TYR A 47 12.36 -1.81 6.21
N SER A 48 12.41 -2.39 7.41
CA SER A 48 13.21 -1.89 8.54
C SER A 48 14.69 -1.69 8.16
N HIS A 49 15.23 -2.59 7.33
CA HIS A 49 16.60 -2.54 6.81
C HIS A 49 16.83 -1.48 5.73
N GLN A 50 15.78 -0.82 5.24
CA GLN A 50 15.82 0.17 4.17
C GLN A 50 15.19 1.49 4.62
N LYS A 51 15.96 2.32 5.33
CA LYS A 51 15.49 3.59 5.93
C LYS A 51 14.68 4.49 5.00
N LYS A 52 15.09 4.61 3.71
CA LYS A 52 14.35 5.39 2.71
C LYS A 52 13.00 4.75 2.35
N ALA A 53 12.99 3.43 2.14
CA ALA A 53 11.77 2.69 1.81
C ALA A 53 10.78 2.69 2.98
N ASP A 54 11.26 2.48 4.21
CA ASP A 54 10.43 2.54 5.42
C ASP A 54 9.77 3.92 5.61
N LYS A 55 10.54 5.00 5.42
CA LYS A 55 10.00 6.37 5.47
C LYS A 55 8.92 6.59 4.40
N SER A 56 9.17 6.13 3.17
CA SER A 56 8.19 6.23 2.08
C SER A 56 6.94 5.39 2.35
N LYS A 57 7.08 4.17 2.87
CA LYS A 57 5.98 3.30 3.31
C LYS A 57 5.11 4.01 4.35
N LYS A 58 5.70 4.54 5.42
CA LYS A 58 4.97 5.25 6.49
C LYS A 58 4.18 6.44 5.95
N LYS A 59 4.80 7.23 5.06
CA LYS A 59 4.13 8.37 4.41
C LYS A 59 2.97 7.93 3.50
N LEU A 60 3.13 6.80 2.80
CA LEU A 60 2.09 6.27 1.94
C LEU A 60 0.92 5.71 2.76
N LEU A 61 1.20 4.94 3.83
CA LEU A 61 0.18 4.44 4.77
C LEU A 61 -0.65 5.59 5.37
N SER A 62 -0.01 6.67 5.80
CA SER A 62 -0.73 7.85 6.31
C SER A 62 -1.67 8.46 5.26
N GLN A 63 -1.25 8.57 4.00
CA GLN A 63 -2.10 9.08 2.93
C GLN A 63 -3.27 8.13 2.63
N ILE A 64 -3.02 6.82 2.62
CA ILE A 64 -4.06 5.80 2.43
C ILE A 64 -5.11 5.89 3.53
N ASN A 65 -4.70 5.96 4.79
CA ASN A 65 -5.63 6.04 5.93
C ASN A 65 -6.52 7.29 5.85
N VAL A 66 -5.95 8.45 5.47
CA VAL A 66 -6.73 9.68 5.27
C VAL A 66 -7.73 9.52 4.13
N GLU A 67 -7.35 8.88 3.03
CA GLU A 67 -8.21 8.66 1.87
C GLU A 67 -9.34 7.66 2.17
N ILE A 68 -9.06 6.60 2.94
CA ILE A 68 -10.06 5.64 3.46
C ILE A 68 -11.06 6.39 4.33
N TYR A 69 -10.59 7.13 5.35
CA TYR A 69 -11.46 7.89 6.26
C TYR A 69 -12.39 8.84 5.52
N LYS A 70 -11.88 9.61 4.55
CA LYS A 70 -12.68 10.56 3.77
C LYS A 70 -13.80 9.88 2.97
N ARG A 71 -13.55 8.68 2.46
CA ARG A 71 -14.52 7.95 1.63
C ARG A 71 -15.55 7.23 2.48
N ASP A 72 -15.13 6.71 3.63
CA ASP A 72 -16.01 6.10 4.63
C ASP A 72 -16.94 7.16 5.23
N ASP A 73 -16.40 8.31 5.65
CA ASP A 73 -17.19 9.46 6.13
C ASP A 73 -18.19 9.96 5.08
N ALA A 74 -17.76 10.08 3.81
CA ALA A 74 -18.66 10.45 2.71
C ALA A 74 -19.74 9.40 2.41
N ALA A 75 -19.56 8.14 2.81
CA ALA A 75 -20.56 7.08 2.70
C ALA A 75 -21.55 7.11 3.88
N ILE A 76 -21.11 7.57 5.06
CA ILE A 76 -21.96 7.71 6.25
C ILE A 76 -22.91 8.91 6.14
N TRP A 77 -22.48 10.01 5.50
CA TRP A 77 -23.30 11.23 5.34
C TRP A 77 -24.14 11.25 4.06
N LYS A 78 -24.51 10.09 3.50
CA LYS A 78 -25.27 9.96 2.26
C LYS A 78 -26.60 9.25 2.46
#